data_AF-A0A8S9PRX1-F1
#
_entry.id   AF-A0A8S9PRX1-F1
#
_cell.length_a   1.000
_cell.length_b   1.000
_cell.length_c   1.000
_cell.angle_alpha   90.00
_cell.angle_beta   90.00
_cell.angle_gamma   90.00
#
_symmetry.space_group_name_H-M   'P 1'
#
loop_
_entity.id
_entity.type
_entity.pdbx_description
1 polymer ?
#
loop_
_entity_poly.entity_id
_entity_poly.type
_entity_poly.pdbx_seq_one_letter_code
_entity_poly.pdbx_strand_id
1 'polypeptide(L)' 'MKLRRFGQRLAIEAFVRGSSMMFSAPTSSGKTLISEAAAVATVARGQRLFYNTPLKALSSQKFCEFR' A
#
# COMPACT_ATOMS: atom_id res chain seq x y z
N MET A 1 14.33 -14.50 3.14
CA MET A 1 13.94 -13.15 3.62
C MET A 1 14.32 -11.98 2.67
N LYS A 2 15.33 -12.12 1.79
CA LYS A 2 15.84 -11.04 0.91
C LYS A 2 14.93 -10.64 -0.27
N LEU A 3 14.23 -11.60 -0.89
CA LEU A 3 13.35 -11.34 -2.05
C LEU A 3 12.13 -10.45 -1.73
N ARG A 4 11.58 -10.55 -0.51
CA ARG A 4 10.40 -9.74 -0.11
C ARG A 4 10.69 -8.25 -0.02
N ARG A 5 11.81 -7.86 0.61
CA ARG A 5 12.23 -6.45 0.66
C ARG A 5 12.49 -5.88 -0.72
N PHE A 6 13.04 -6.69 -1.62
CA PHE A 6 13.31 -6.25 -2.99
C PHE A 6 12.01 -5.94 -3.74
N GLY A 7 11.02 -6.83 -3.70
CA GLY A 7 9.71 -6.60 -4.34
C GLY A 7 8.94 -5.41 -3.73
N GLN A 8 8.97 -5.25 -2.40
CA GLN A 8 8.33 -4.11 -1.73
C GLN A 8 8.98 -2.78 -2.13
N ARG A 9 10.32 -2.73 -2.17
CA ARG A 9 11.08 -1.53 -2.56
C ARG A 9 10.77 -1.11 -3.99
N LEU A 10 10.78 -2.05 -4.94
CA LEU A 10 10.45 -1.76 -6.34
C LEU A 10 9.02 -1.25 -6.50
N ALA A 11 8.07 -1.84 -5.77
CA ALA A 11 6.67 -1.39 -5.79
C ALA A 11 6.51 0.02 -5.23
N ILE A 12 7.25 0.40 -4.19
CA ILE A 12 7.21 1.77 -3.66
C ILE A 12 7.87 2.73 -4.65
N GLU A 13 9.04 2.39 -5.21
CA GLU A 13 9.75 3.24 -6.17
C GLU A 13 8.92 3.52 -7.42
N ALA A 14 8.29 2.50 -8.01
CA ALA A 14 7.47 2.70 -9.19
C ALA A 14 6.15 3.44 -8.88
N PHE A 15 5.60 3.33 -7.66
CA PHE A 15 4.43 4.12 -7.25
C PHE A 15 4.79 5.60 -7.10
N VAL A 16 5.93 5.88 -6.46
CA VAL A 16 6.48 7.23 -6.31
C VAL A 16 6.73 7.90 -7.66
N ARG A 17 7.13 7.12 -8.69
CA ARG A 17 7.28 7.57 -10.08
C ARG A 17 5.96 7.80 -10.83
N GLY A 18 4.80 7.51 -10.21
CA GLY A 18 3.48 7.68 -10.80
C GLY A 18 3.03 6.54 -11.71
N SER A 19 3.70 5.39 -11.67
CA SER A 19 3.30 4.21 -12.44
C SER A 19 2.18 3.43 -11.75
N SER A 20 1.19 2.97 -12.51
CA SER A 20 0.19 2.02 -12.03
C SER A 20 0.77 0.62 -11.93
N MET A 21 0.45 -0.12 -10.87
CA MET A 21 1.00 -1.46 -10.62
C MET A 21 -0.01 -2.39 -9.94
N MET A 22 0.19 -3.69 -10.14
CA MET A 22 -0.56 -4.75 -9.46
C MET A 22 0.41 -5.62 -8.67
N PHE A 23 0.10 -5.85 -7.39
CA PHE A 23 0.94 -6.65 -6.50
C PHE A 23 0.24 -7.94 -6.07
N SER A 24 0.69 -9.07 -6.61
CA SER A 24 0.22 -10.40 -6.21
C SER A 24 1.25 -11.07 -5.30
N ALA A 25 0.85 -11.40 -4.08
CA ALA A 25 1.68 -12.09 -3.11
C ALA A 25 0.81 -12.85 -2.08
N PRO A 26 1.36 -13.70 -1.22
CA PRO A 26 0.64 -14.22 -0.05
C PRO A 26 0.27 -13.13 0.97
N THR A 27 -0.73 -13.35 1.84
CA THR A 27 -1.19 -12.37 2.86
C THR A 27 -0.07 -11.97 3.83
N SER A 28 0.80 -12.91 4.17
CA SER A 28 1.96 -12.63 5.03
C SER A 28 3.07 -11.86 4.33
N SER A 29 2.96 -11.52 3.03
CA SER A 29 4.05 -11.00 2.19
C SER A 29 4.28 -9.48 2.25
N GLY A 30 3.50 -8.76 3.06
CA GLY A 30 3.74 -7.34 3.35
C GLY A 30 3.20 -6.40 2.27
N LYS A 31 2.04 -6.77 1.69
CA LYS A 31 1.26 -5.85 0.84
C LYS A 31 0.82 -4.62 1.62
N THR A 32 0.45 -4.81 2.89
CA THR A 32 0.01 -3.74 3.78
C THR A 32 1.05 -2.63 3.85
N LEU A 33 2.33 -2.97 4.03
CA LEU A 33 3.44 -2.01 4.06
C LEU A 33 3.54 -1.19 2.77
N ILE A 34 3.35 -1.84 1.61
CA ILE A 34 3.38 -1.15 0.31
C ILE A 34 2.23 -0.15 0.22
N SER A 35 1.02 -0.56 0.61
CA SER A 35 -0.16 0.30 0.58
C SER A 35 -0.08 1.44 1.60
N GLU A 36 0.45 1.21 2.79
CA GLU A 36 0.72 2.22 3.82
C GLU A 36 1.74 3.25 3.31
N ALA A 37 2.86 2.81 2.76
CA ALA A 37 3.88 3.69 2.19
C ALA A 37 3.31 4.54 1.03
N ALA A 38 2.50 3.93 0.17
CA ALA A 38 1.80 4.63 -0.90
C ALA A 38 0.82 5.68 -0.35
N ALA A 39 0.05 5.35 0.69
CA ALA A 39 -0.87 6.27 1.33
C ALA A 39 -0.13 7.48 1.93
N VAL A 40 0.92 7.24 2.72
CA VAL A 40 1.74 8.30 3.32
C VAL A 40 2.37 9.19 2.25
N ALA A 41 2.96 8.61 1.20
CA ALA A 41 3.57 9.36 0.11
C ALA A 41 2.54 10.22 -0.66
N THR A 42 1.31 9.74 -0.82
CA THR A 42 0.23 10.46 -1.50
C THR A 42 -0.27 11.63 -0.66
N VAL A 43 -0.49 11.41 0.63
CA VAL A 43 -0.91 12.46 1.58
C VAL A 43 0.18 13.53 1.72
N ALA A 44 1.46 13.12 1.79
CA ALA A 44 2.60 14.05 1.84
C ALA A 44 2.70 14.94 0.58
N ARG A 45 2.18 14.48 -0.55
CA ARG A 45 2.08 15.26 -1.80
C ARG A 45 0.82 16.13 -1.88
N GLY A 46 -0.01 16.16 -0.84
CA GLY A 46 -1.30 16.86 -0.86
C GLY A 46 -2.33 16.23 -1.80
N GLN A 47 -2.12 14.97 -2.20
CA GLN A 47 -3.00 14.24 -3.12
C GLN A 47 -3.99 13.36 -2.36
N ARG A 48 -5.05 12.93 -3.06
CA ARG A 48 -6.08 12.04 -2.53
C ARG A 48 -5.78 10.59 -2.93
N LEU A 49 -6.05 9.66 -2.01
CA LEU A 49 -5.90 8.21 -2.20
C LEU A 49 -7.23 7.53 -1.84
N PHE A 50 -7.60 6.49 -2.59
CA PHE A 50 -8.68 5.58 -2.23
C PHE A 50 -8.12 4.23 -1.78
N TYR A 51 -8.49 3.79 -0.58
CA TYR A 51 -8.12 2.47 -0.05
C TYR A 51 -9.36 1.56 -0.08
N ASN A 52 -9.50 0.77 -1.14
CA ASN A 52 -10.67 -0.10 -1.33
C ASN A 52 -10.42 -1.48 -0.73
N THR A 53 -11.34 -1.91 0.14
CA THR A 53 -11.38 -3.28 0.70
C THR A 53 -12.72 -3.94 0.36
N PRO A 54 -12.76 -5.26 0.13
CA PRO A 54 -13.98 -5.95 -0.28
C PRO A 54 -15.07 -6.02 0.80
N LEU A 55 -14.74 -5.79 2.07
CA LEU A 55 -15.69 -5.85 3.19
C LEU A 55 -15.68 -4.57 4.02
N LYS A 56 -16.87 -4.08 4.40
CA LYS A 56 -17.02 -2.86 5.22
C LYS A 56 -16.31 -2.98 6.58
N ALA A 57 -16.37 -4.14 7.22
CA ALA A 57 -15.69 -4.39 8.49
C ALA A 57 -14.17 -4.18 8.36
N LEU A 58 -13.56 -4.64 7.26
CA LEU A 58 -12.13 -4.44 6.99
C LEU A 58 -11.79 -2.98 6.68
N SER A 59 -12.68 -2.26 5.99
CA SER A 59 -12.53 -0.82 5.79
C SER A 59 -12.56 -0.06 7.12
N SER A 60 -13.49 -0.40 8.01
CA SER A 60 -13.60 0.24 9.33
C SER A 60 -12.37 -0.05 10.19
N GLN A 61 -11.84 -1.27 10.17
CA GLN A 61 -10.62 -1.61 10.88
C GLN A 61 -9.43 -0.79 10.34
N LYS A 62 -9.26 -0.75 9.01
CA LYS A 62 -8.17 0.00 8.37
C LYS A 62 -8.30 1.52 8.59
N PHE A 63 -9.51 2.04 8.60
CA PHE A 63 -9.76 3.45 8.92
C PHE A 63 -9.30 3.79 10.35
N CYS A 64 -9.59 2.93 11.33
CA CYS A 64 -9.08 3.10 12.69
C CYS A 64 -7.56 2.95 12.78
N GLU A 65 -6.93 2.11 11.96
CA GLU A 65 -5.46 1.96 11.92
C GLU A 65 -4.76 3.16 11.25
N PHE A 66 -5.42 3.85 10.32
CA PHE A 66 -4.89 5.02 9.62
C PHE A 66 -5.14 6.36 10.34
N ARG A 67 -6.01 6.37 11.34
CA ARG A 67 -6.37 7.57 12.13
C ARG A 67 -5.46 7.73 13.33
#